data_AF-A0A7C2BV53-F1
#
_entry.id   AF-A0A7C2BV53-F1
#
_cell.length_a   1.000
_cell.length_b   1.000
_cell.length_c   1.000
_cell.angle_alpha   90.00
_cell.angle_beta   90.00
_cell.angle_gamma   90.00
#
_symmetry.space_group_name_H-M   'P 1'
#
loop_
_entity.id
_entity.type
_entity.pdbx_description
1 polymer ?
#
loop_
_entity_poly.entity_id
_entity_poly.type
_entity_poly.pdbx_seq_one_letter_code
_entity_poly.pdbx_strand_id
1 'polypeptide(L)'
;MSRDRIEHPSDVHRKSAPVPSPEWERASVILGVAVRALLPLLLLFSIFLLLRGHHAPGGGFVGGLVAAAVVALYALAYGATAAHRLLRLSPRGLIAAGLLTALGSGLVGPLTGAPFLTGRWIKVGHLELGTPLLFDVGVYLVVIGVTLWIILTLAEE
;
A
#
# COMPACT_ATOMS: atom_id res chain seq x y z
N MET A 1 67.65 25.21 21.06
CA MET A 1 67.71 23.75 20.83
C MET A 1 66.42 23.14 21.35
N SER A 2 65.60 22.66 20.42
CA SER A 2 64.22 22.22 20.60
C SER A 2 64.15 20.89 21.35
N ARG A 3 63.22 20.76 22.29
CA ARG A 3 62.92 19.49 22.97
C ARG A 3 61.99 18.70 22.06
N ASP A 4 62.52 17.67 21.41
CA ASP A 4 61.73 16.72 20.64
C ASP A 4 60.79 15.95 21.57
N ARG A 5 59.50 16.21 21.38
CA ARG A 5 58.38 15.51 22.02
C ARG A 5 58.27 14.15 21.33
N ILE A 6 58.64 13.09 22.03
CA ILE A 6 58.47 11.71 21.56
C ILE A 6 56.97 11.41 21.53
N GLU A 7 56.40 11.37 20.33
CA GLU A 7 55.03 10.86 20.09
C GLU A 7 55.05 9.33 20.22
N HIS A 8 54.18 8.79 21.07
CA HIS A 8 54.16 7.37 21.41
C HIS A 8 53.33 6.58 20.37
N PRO A 9 53.81 5.46 19.80
CA PRO A 9 53.13 4.76 18.69
C PRO A 9 51.82 4.01 19.02
N SER A 10 51.22 4.19 20.20
CA SER A 10 50.10 3.37 20.68
C SER A 10 48.70 3.86 20.33
N ASP A 11 48.55 5.05 19.73
CA ASP A 11 47.25 5.71 19.66
C ASP A 11 46.47 5.48 18.35
N VAL A 12 47.00 4.67 17.43
CA VAL A 12 46.45 4.53 16.05
C VAL A 12 45.29 3.52 15.94
N HIS A 13 44.94 2.79 17.02
CA HIS A 13 43.95 1.69 16.95
C HIS A 13 42.81 1.75 17.97
N ARG A 14 42.42 2.95 18.42
CA ARG A 14 41.13 3.10 19.10
C ARG A 14 40.02 2.99 18.07
N LYS A 15 39.51 1.77 17.83
CA LYS A 15 38.22 1.55 17.16
C LYS A 15 37.20 2.48 17.84
N SER A 16 36.81 3.53 17.15
CA SER A 16 35.72 4.39 17.56
C SER A 16 34.51 3.49 17.79
N ALA A 17 33.86 3.65 18.95
CA ALA A 17 32.57 3.01 19.19
C ALA A 17 31.64 3.37 18.01
N PRO A 18 30.79 2.45 17.53
CA PRO A 18 29.82 2.77 16.50
C PRO A 18 29.07 4.04 16.87
N VAL A 19 29.13 5.05 16.01
CA VAL A 19 28.36 6.28 16.20
C VAL A 19 26.89 5.86 16.31
N PRO A 20 26.17 6.21 17.39
CA PRO A 20 24.76 5.92 17.50
C PRO A 20 24.06 6.49 16.26
N SER A 21 23.27 5.66 15.59
CA SER A 21 22.32 6.09 14.57
C SER A 21 21.56 7.33 15.06
N PRO A 22 21.42 8.38 14.24
CA PRO A 22 20.69 9.58 14.61
C PRO A 22 19.29 9.27 15.14
N GLU A 23 18.74 10.13 16.00
CA GLU A 23 17.42 9.88 16.59
C GLU A 23 16.29 9.81 15.54
N TRP A 24 16.49 10.40 14.37
CA TRP A 24 15.58 10.32 13.23
C TRP A 24 15.58 8.95 12.52
N GLU A 25 16.59 8.11 12.72
CA GLU A 25 16.60 6.71 12.24
C GLU A 25 15.75 5.79 13.13
N ARG A 26 15.40 6.22 14.35
CA ARG A 26 14.54 5.44 15.24
C ARG A 26 13.08 5.64 14.86
N ALA A 27 12.48 4.61 14.27
CA ALA A 27 11.04 4.54 14.04
C ALA A 27 10.26 4.93 15.31
N SER A 28 9.33 5.88 15.18
CA SER A 28 8.54 6.36 16.32
C SER A 28 7.70 5.24 16.90
N VAL A 29 7.88 4.96 18.20
CA VAL A 29 7.09 3.95 18.93
C VAL A 29 5.60 4.29 18.91
N ILE A 30 5.27 5.57 19.05
CA ILE A 30 3.89 6.06 19.00
C ILE A 30 3.29 5.78 17.61
N LEU A 31 4.04 6.09 16.54
CA LEU A 31 3.60 5.84 15.17
C LEU A 31 3.39 4.35 14.92
N GLY A 32 4.35 3.49 15.32
CA GLY A 32 4.23 2.04 15.15
C GLY A 32 3.00 1.47 15.85
N VAL A 33 2.76 1.85 17.11
CA VAL A 33 1.58 1.41 17.87
C VAL A 33 0.29 1.90 17.23
N ALA A 34 0.22 3.18 16.85
CA ALA A 34 -0.95 3.77 16.20
C ALA A 34 -1.27 3.09 14.86
N VAL A 35 -0.27 2.91 13.99
CA VAL A 35 -0.45 2.25 12.70
C VAL A 35 -0.90 0.81 12.87
N ARG A 36 -0.32 0.06 13.81
CA ARG A 36 -0.73 -1.34 14.05
C ARG A 36 -2.20 -1.45 14.50
N ALA A 37 -2.70 -0.48 15.26
CA ALA A 37 -4.10 -0.43 15.68
C ALA A 37 -5.03 0.05 14.55
N LEU A 38 -4.61 1.07 13.79
CA LEU A 38 -5.41 1.70 12.74
C LEU A 38 -5.49 0.85 11.46
N LEU A 39 -4.46 0.07 11.15
CA LEU A 39 -4.37 -0.73 9.93
C LEU A 39 -5.62 -1.60 9.68
N PRO A 40 -6.04 -2.50 10.59
CA PRO A 40 -7.23 -3.32 10.35
C PRO A 40 -8.51 -2.49 10.23
N LEU A 41 -8.63 -1.41 11.02
CA LEU A 41 -9.80 -0.53 11.01
C LEU A 41 -9.94 0.21 9.68
N LEU A 42 -8.84 0.79 9.18
CA LEU A 42 -8.83 1.57 7.95
C LEU A 42 -8.92 0.68 6.71
N LEU A 43 -8.38 -0.55 6.75
CA LEU A 43 -8.61 -1.54 5.69
C LEU A 43 -10.09 -1.98 5.65
N LEU A 44 -10.71 -2.20 6.81
CA LEU A 44 -12.15 -2.49 6.87
C LEU A 44 -12.97 -1.31 6.32
N PHE A 45 -12.60 -0.08 6.68
CA PHE A 45 -13.24 1.12 6.15
C PHE A 45 -13.05 1.27 4.62
N SER A 46 -11.86 0.95 4.11
CA SER A 46 -11.57 0.91 2.67
C SER A 46 -12.47 -0.08 1.93
N ILE A 47 -12.68 -1.28 2.48
CA ILE A 47 -13.62 -2.29 1.93
C ILE A 47 -15.07 -1.78 2.02
N PHE A 48 -15.45 -1.15 3.13
CA PHE A 48 -16.77 -0.53 3.26
C PHE A 48 -17.02 0.53 2.18
N LEU A 49 -16.04 1.40 1.89
CA LEU A 49 -16.15 2.38 0.82
C LEU A 49 -16.33 1.74 -0.56
N LEU A 50 -15.60 0.65 -0.84
CA LEU A 50 -15.74 -0.13 -2.07
C LEU A 50 -17.18 -0.65 -2.22
N LEU A 51 -17.72 -1.30 -1.18
CA LEU A 51 -19.07 -1.88 -1.22
C LEU A 51 -20.19 -0.83 -1.25
N ARG A 52 -19.95 0.37 -0.71
CA ARG A 52 -20.94 1.44 -0.63
C ARG A 52 -21.12 2.22 -1.94
N GLY A 53 -20.18 2.11 -2.88
CA GLY A 53 -20.11 2.92 -4.10
C GLY A 53 -21.35 2.87 -5.00
N HIS A 54 -22.22 1.88 -4.83
CA HIS A 54 -23.44 1.72 -5.63
C HIS A 54 -24.64 2.54 -5.13
N HIS A 55 -24.62 3.01 -3.89
CA HIS A 55 -25.77 3.68 -3.26
C HIS A 55 -25.43 5.06 -2.68
N ALA A 56 -24.15 5.35 -2.47
CA ALA A 56 -23.67 6.58 -1.84
C ALA A 56 -22.23 6.88 -2.29
N PRO A 57 -21.69 8.07 -1.99
CA PRO A 57 -20.29 8.40 -2.26
C PRO A 57 -19.34 7.33 -1.73
N GLY A 58 -18.46 6.82 -2.58
CA GLY A 58 -17.59 5.67 -2.32
C GLY A 58 -17.03 5.09 -3.62
N GLY A 59 -16.80 3.78 -3.64
CA GLY A 59 -16.37 3.01 -4.81
C GLY A 59 -14.91 2.60 -4.78
N GLY A 60 -14.48 1.94 -5.87
CA GLY A 60 -13.16 1.33 -5.97
C GLY A 60 -12.00 2.32 -5.87
N PHE A 61 -12.16 3.52 -6.43
CA PHE A 61 -11.09 4.52 -6.44
C PHE A 61 -10.74 5.04 -5.04
N VAL A 62 -11.72 5.60 -4.32
CA VAL A 62 -11.49 6.16 -2.98
C VAL A 62 -11.14 5.05 -1.99
N GLY A 63 -11.82 3.90 -2.08
CA GLY A 63 -11.46 2.72 -1.28
C GLY A 63 -10.00 2.32 -1.49
N GLY A 64 -9.55 2.26 -2.74
CA GLY A 64 -8.18 1.91 -3.10
C GLY A 64 -7.15 2.91 -2.56
N LEU A 65 -7.45 4.21 -2.62
CA LEU A 65 -6.59 5.26 -2.04
C LEU A 65 -6.45 5.12 -0.53
N VAL A 66 -7.55 4.82 0.18
CA VAL A 66 -7.49 4.58 1.64
C VAL A 66 -6.62 3.37 1.96
N ALA A 67 -6.78 2.26 1.23
CA ALA A 67 -5.94 1.08 1.43
C ALA A 67 -4.47 1.36 1.14
N ALA A 68 -4.17 2.07 0.06
CA ALA A 68 -2.81 2.47 -0.27
C ALA A 68 -2.20 3.39 0.80
N ALA A 69 -2.97 4.36 1.30
CA ALA A 69 -2.51 5.26 2.36
C ALA A 69 -2.16 4.51 3.65
N VAL A 70 -2.95 3.50 4.03
CA VAL A 70 -2.67 2.67 5.21
C VAL A 70 -1.38 1.87 5.04
N VAL A 71 -1.15 1.29 3.87
CA VAL A 71 0.09 0.54 3.59
C VAL A 71 1.29 1.50 3.49
N ALA A 72 1.10 2.72 2.97
CA ALA A 72 2.13 3.75 2.98
C ALA A 72 2.49 4.19 4.41
N LEU A 73 1.50 4.41 5.28
CA LEU A 73 1.73 4.67 6.70
C LEU A 73 2.47 3.52 7.39
N TYR A 74 2.16 2.28 7.01
CA TYR A 74 2.90 1.09 7.46
C TYR A 74 4.35 1.09 6.99
N ALA A 75 4.60 1.49 5.74
CA ALA A 75 5.96 1.66 5.21
C ALA A 75 6.74 2.74 5.96
N LEU A 76 6.10 3.86 6.34
CA LEU A 76 6.74 4.90 7.15
C LEU A 76 7.07 4.43 8.58
N ALA A 77 6.22 3.58 9.16
CA ALA A 77 6.40 3.10 10.53
C ALA A 77 7.42 1.94 10.63
N TYR A 78 7.49 1.07 9.62
CA TYR A 78 8.24 -0.20 9.68
C TYR A 78 9.24 -0.41 8.53
N GLY A 79 9.34 0.55 7.60
CA GLY A 79 10.19 0.50 6.42
C GLY A 79 9.52 -0.12 5.19
N ALA A 80 10.04 0.23 4.00
CA ALA A 80 9.54 -0.24 2.71
C ALA A 80 9.58 -1.78 2.57
N THR A 81 10.65 -2.43 3.04
CA THR A 81 10.75 -3.90 3.03
C THR A 81 9.65 -4.58 3.85
N ALA A 82 9.24 -3.98 4.98
CA ALA A 82 8.15 -4.52 5.79
C ALA A 82 6.80 -4.35 5.07
N ALA A 83 6.56 -3.21 4.43
CA ALA A 83 5.37 -2.99 3.61
C ALA A 83 5.30 -3.95 2.42
N HIS A 84 6.43 -4.23 1.76
CA HIS A 84 6.50 -5.24 0.70
C HIS A 84 6.11 -6.64 1.18
N ARG A 85 6.51 -7.03 2.41
CA ARG A 85 6.10 -8.31 3.01
C ARG A 85 4.63 -8.36 3.42
N LEU A 86 4.01 -7.21 3.69
CA LEU A 86 2.59 -7.11 3.99
C LEU A 86 1.73 -7.41 2.74
N LEU A 87 2.23 -7.06 1.56
CA LEU A 87 1.53 -7.28 0.29
C LEU A 87 1.73 -8.73 -0.21
N ARG A 88 0.63 -9.44 -0.50
CA ARG A 88 0.68 -10.77 -1.13
C ARG A 88 1.11 -10.74 -2.59
N LEU A 89 0.79 -9.65 -3.29
CA LEU A 89 1.14 -9.41 -4.67
C LEU A 89 2.00 -8.15 -4.75
N SER A 90 2.98 -8.14 -5.65
CA SER A 90 3.74 -6.93 -5.93
C SER A 90 2.81 -5.81 -6.42
N PRO A 91 3.17 -4.53 -6.24
CA PRO A 91 2.37 -3.41 -6.76
C PRO A 91 2.01 -3.58 -8.24
N ARG A 92 2.97 -4.04 -9.07
CA ARG A 92 2.74 -4.37 -10.49
C ARG A 92 1.76 -5.54 -10.68
N GLY A 93 1.83 -6.56 -9.83
CA GLY A 93 0.90 -7.68 -9.83
C GLY A 93 -0.53 -7.25 -9.49
N LEU A 94 -0.71 -6.31 -8.56
CA LEU A 94 -2.01 -5.71 -8.25
C LEU A 94 -2.58 -4.93 -9.43
N ILE A 95 -1.74 -4.17 -10.14
CA ILE A 95 -2.14 -3.45 -11.37
C ILE A 95 -2.63 -4.44 -12.43
N ALA A 96 -1.84 -5.47 -12.72
CA ALA A 96 -2.22 -6.48 -13.71
C ALA A 96 -3.52 -7.21 -13.34
N ALA A 97 -3.63 -7.65 -12.09
CA ALA A 97 -4.83 -8.32 -11.59
C ALA A 97 -6.07 -7.40 -11.66
N GLY A 98 -5.91 -6.13 -11.28
CA GLY A 98 -6.98 -5.14 -11.32
C GLY A 98 -7.45 -4.85 -12.75
N LEU A 99 -6.52 -4.66 -13.69
CA LEU A 99 -6.85 -4.46 -15.11
C LEU A 99 -7.56 -5.69 -15.71
N LEU A 100 -7.07 -6.90 -15.43
CA LEU A 100 -7.73 -8.13 -15.88
C LEU A 100 -9.13 -8.28 -15.29
N THR A 101 -9.31 -7.93 -14.02
CA THR A 101 -10.62 -7.97 -13.34
C THR A 101 -11.60 -6.95 -13.94
N ALA A 102 -11.14 -5.72 -14.17
CA ALA A 102 -11.94 -4.66 -14.79
C ALA A 102 -12.35 -5.04 -16.23
N LEU A 103 -11.41 -5.55 -17.04
CA LEU A 103 -11.71 -6.03 -18.39
C LEU A 103 -12.70 -7.20 -18.35
N GLY A 104 -12.46 -8.19 -17.49
CA GLY A 104 -13.34 -9.35 -17.32
C GLY A 104 -14.77 -8.95 -16.96
N SER A 105 -14.95 -7.93 -16.12
CA SER A 105 -16.28 -7.42 -15.77
C SER A 105 -17.04 -6.86 -16.97
N GLY A 106 -16.36 -6.20 -17.91
CA GLY A 106 -16.98 -5.61 -19.10
C GLY A 106 -17.32 -6.64 -20.18
N LEU A 107 -16.58 -7.76 -20.23
CA LEU A 107 -16.81 -8.84 -21.19
C LEU A 107 -18.12 -9.62 -20.95
N VAL A 108 -18.69 -9.54 -19.75
CA VAL A 108 -19.98 -10.19 -19.43
C VAL A 108 -21.14 -9.67 -20.29
N GLY A 109 -21.12 -8.38 -20.65
CA GLY A 109 -22.13 -7.79 -21.52
C GLY A 109 -22.19 -8.47 -22.90
N PRO A 110 -21.11 -8.45 -23.69
CA PRO A 110 -21.03 -9.07 -25.01
C PRO A 110 -21.36 -10.57 -25.01
N LEU A 111 -20.92 -11.30 -23.98
CA LEU A 111 -21.24 -12.73 -23.82
C LEU A 111 -22.74 -13.00 -23.63
N THR A 112 -23.52 -11.99 -23.25
CA THR A 112 -24.98 -12.07 -23.08
C THR A 112 -25.75 -11.30 -24.16
N GLY A 113 -25.10 -10.91 -25.26
CA GLY A 113 -25.70 -10.18 -26.38
C GLY A 113 -25.91 -8.68 -26.13
N ALA A 114 -25.35 -8.13 -25.06
CA ALA A 114 -25.41 -6.71 -24.73
C ALA A 114 -24.08 -5.99 -25.05
N PRO A 115 -24.05 -4.65 -25.16
CA PRO A 115 -22.81 -3.90 -25.33
C PRO A 115 -21.76 -4.16 -24.22
N PHE A 116 -20.48 -3.93 -24.53
CA PHE A 116 -19.39 -3.93 -23.54
C PHE A 116 -19.71 -3.02 -22.35
N LEU A 117 -19.33 -3.45 -21.14
CA LEU A 117 -19.63 -2.75 -19.87
C LEU A 117 -21.13 -2.60 -19.53
N THR A 118 -22.02 -3.39 -20.16
CA THR A 118 -23.41 -3.45 -19.70
C THR A 118 -23.47 -4.01 -18.28
N GLY A 119 -23.95 -3.19 -17.34
CA GLY A 119 -24.14 -3.55 -15.94
C GLY A 119 -25.19 -4.66 -15.79
N ARG A 120 -24.82 -5.77 -15.15
CA ARG A 120 -25.73 -6.85 -14.77
C ARG A 120 -25.72 -6.99 -13.25
N TRP A 121 -26.91 -7.13 -12.67
CA TRP A 121 -27.11 -7.20 -11.23
C TRP A 121 -27.77 -8.52 -10.85
N ILE A 122 -27.28 -9.13 -9.78
CA ILE A 122 -27.82 -10.33 -9.15
C ILE A 122 -28.10 -9.95 -7.69
N LYS A 123 -29.31 -10.21 -7.24
CA LYS A 123 -29.69 -10.02 -5.83
C LYS A 123 -29.31 -11.27 -5.05
N VAL A 124 -28.37 -11.13 -4.12
CA VAL A 124 -28.04 -12.17 -3.14
C VAL A 124 -28.49 -11.66 -1.77
N GLY A 125 -29.70 -12.06 -1.36
CA GLY A 125 -30.35 -11.50 -0.17
C GLY A 125 -30.64 -10.00 -0.33
N HIS A 126 -30.09 -9.18 0.57
CA HIS A 126 -30.18 -7.71 0.51
C HIS A 126 -29.03 -7.05 -0.26
N LEU A 127 -28.06 -7.82 -0.75
CA LEU A 127 -26.88 -7.30 -1.42
C LEU A 127 -27.08 -7.33 -2.95
N GLU A 128 -27.02 -6.15 -3.57
CA GLU A 128 -27.05 -6.02 -5.03
C GLU A 128 -25.61 -6.18 -5.56
N LEU A 129 -25.27 -7.41 -5.95
CA LEU A 129 -23.97 -7.73 -6.50
C LEU A 129 -24.05 -7.68 -8.03
N GLY A 130 -23.13 -7.00 -8.68
CA GLY A 130 -23.17 -6.87 -10.13
C GLY A 130 -21.81 -6.78 -10.78
N THR A 131 -21.82 -6.82 -12.11
CA THR A 131 -20.62 -6.53 -12.92
C THR A 131 -20.03 -5.14 -12.63
N PRO A 132 -20.82 -4.10 -12.25
CA PRO A 132 -20.24 -2.83 -11.80
C PRO A 132 -19.42 -2.95 -10.51
N LEU A 133 -19.81 -3.81 -9.56
CA LEU A 133 -18.99 -4.07 -8.37
C LEU A 133 -17.67 -4.72 -8.74
N LEU A 134 -17.71 -5.70 -9.66
CA LEU A 134 -16.51 -6.37 -10.13
C LEU A 134 -15.57 -5.39 -10.86
N PHE A 135 -16.13 -4.45 -11.64
CA PHE A 135 -15.37 -3.37 -12.24
C PHE A 135 -14.69 -2.50 -11.17
N ASP A 136 -15.42 -2.09 -10.13
CA ASP A 136 -14.89 -1.30 -9.01
C ASP A 136 -13.81 -2.05 -8.23
N VAL A 137 -13.93 -3.37 -8.04
CA VAL A 137 -12.86 -4.21 -7.48
C VAL A 137 -11.60 -4.15 -8.36
N GLY A 138 -11.77 -4.19 -9.69
CA GLY A 138 -10.66 -4.00 -10.62
C GLY A 138 -9.97 -2.64 -10.44
N VAL A 139 -10.75 -1.56 -10.40
CA VAL A 139 -10.26 -0.19 -10.15
C VAL A 139 -9.56 -0.09 -8.79
N TYR A 140 -10.13 -0.67 -7.74
CA TYR A 140 -9.56 -0.72 -6.39
C TYR A 140 -8.16 -1.32 -6.37
N LEU A 141 -7.97 -2.47 -7.03
CA LEU A 141 -6.67 -3.13 -7.12
C LEU A 141 -5.66 -2.31 -7.93
N VAL A 142 -6.07 -1.70 -9.05
CA VAL A 142 -5.20 -0.83 -9.86
C VAL A 142 -4.74 0.37 -9.04
N VAL A 143 -5.65 1.04 -8.33
CA VAL A 143 -5.31 2.22 -7.53
C VAL A 143 -4.33 1.87 -6.41
N ILE A 144 -4.56 0.78 -5.67
CA ILE A 144 -3.60 0.30 -4.67
C ILE A 144 -2.25 0.03 -5.31
N GLY A 145 -2.23 -0.70 -6.42
CA GLY A 145 -1.00 -1.08 -7.11
C GLY A 145 -0.21 0.13 -7.61
N VAL A 146 -0.85 1.08 -8.29
CA VAL A 146 -0.18 2.28 -8.82
C VAL A 146 0.32 3.17 -7.68
N THR A 147 -0.51 3.47 -6.69
CA THR A 147 -0.13 4.36 -5.59
C THR A 147 1.02 3.77 -4.78
N LEU A 148 0.97 2.48 -4.45
CA LEU A 148 2.06 1.83 -3.72
C LEU A 148 3.32 1.67 -4.57
N TRP A 149 3.18 1.44 -5.87
CA TRP A 149 4.34 1.40 -6.75
C TRP A 149 5.09 2.73 -6.74
N ILE A 150 4.37 3.86 -6.85
CA ILE A 150 4.97 5.19 -6.78
C ILE A 150 5.63 5.42 -5.41
N ILE A 151 4.88 5.20 -4.32
CA ILE A 151 5.37 5.50 -2.97
C ILE A 151 6.59 4.65 -2.60
N LEU A 152 6.54 3.34 -2.86
CA LEU A 152 7.62 2.43 -2.46
C LEU A 152 8.86 2.61 -3.34
N THR A 153 8.69 2.89 -4.64
CA THR A 153 9.84 3.22 -5.50
C THR A 153 10.56 4.47 -5.01
N LEU A 154 9.82 5.53 -4.67
CA LEU A 154 10.40 6.77 -4.15
C LEU A 154 10.99 6.63 -2.74
N ALA A 155 10.53 5.67 -1.95
CA ALA A 155 11.04 5.42 -0.60
C ALA A 155 12.30 4.55 -0.59
N GLU A 156 12.59 3.86 -1.70
CA GLU A 156 13.75 2.97 -1.86
C GLU A 156 14.92 3.66 -2.60
N GLU A 157 14.66 4.80 -3.24
CA GLU A 157 15.66 5.72 -3.80
C GLU A 157 16.27 6.63 -2.73
#